data_AF-A0A1A9D2Z4-F1
#
_entry.id   AF-A0A1A9D2Z4-F1
#
_cell.length_a   1.000
_cell.length_b   1.000
_cell.length_c   1.000
_cell.angle_alpha   90.00
_cell.angle_beta   90.00
_cell.angle_gamma   90.00
#
_symmetry.space_group_name_H-M   'P 1'
#
loop_
_entity.id
_entity.type
_entity.pdbx_description
1 polymer ?
#
loop_
_entity_poly.entity_id
_entity_poly.type
_entity_poly.pdbx_seq_one_letter_code
_entity_poly.pdbx_strand_id
1 'polypeptide(L)'
;MEETFQHHWGQVYESCNPDEKKHLIIESIDRAAGTAKVSFPGGRGGRDRNRRRRTIKLSSLHSTGTTRTGAQRRSGYRLMAGPPKSGEDMCEMCYHYFNRPDLESGCCQPCTQWLTETFPRPSVRTTHA
;
A
#
# COMPACT_ATOMS: atom_id res chain seq x y z
N MET A 1 14.01 2.89 -28.56
CA MET A 1 12.89 3.58 -27.89
C MET A 1 12.89 3.14 -26.45
N GLU A 2 13.54 3.92 -25.58
CA GLU A 2 13.52 3.67 -24.15
C GLU A 2 12.15 4.09 -23.62
N GLU A 3 11.33 3.12 -23.23
CA GLU A 3 10.10 3.40 -22.50
C GLU A 3 10.49 4.13 -21.21
N THR A 4 10.07 5.39 -21.11
CA THR A 4 10.02 6.12 -19.85
C THR A 4 9.05 5.39 -18.92
N PHE A 5 9.54 4.38 -18.20
CA PHE A 5 8.86 3.75 -17.07
C PHE A 5 8.74 4.80 -15.97
N GLN A 6 7.77 5.71 -16.09
CA GLN A 6 7.41 6.56 -14.97
C GLN A 6 7.10 5.66 -13.78
N HIS A 7 7.84 5.87 -12.69
CA HIS A 7 7.83 5.06 -11.48
C HIS A 7 6.47 5.15 -10.77
N HIS A 8 5.47 4.42 -11.26
CA HIS A 8 4.17 4.24 -10.61
C HIS A 8 4.12 2.99 -9.73
N TRP A 9 5.21 2.22 -9.68
CA TRP A 9 5.35 1.06 -8.81
C TRP A 9 5.23 1.47 -7.34
N GLY A 10 4.61 0.61 -6.53
CA GLY A 10 4.42 0.87 -5.11
C GLY A 10 3.28 1.83 -4.77
N GLN A 11 2.61 2.45 -5.74
CA GLN A 11 1.37 3.18 -5.42
C GLN A 11 0.34 2.24 -4.79
N VAL A 12 -0.25 2.67 -3.68
CA VAL A 12 -1.23 1.89 -2.94
C VAL A 12 -2.60 2.51 -3.19
N TYR A 13 -3.56 1.68 -3.56
CA TYR A 13 -4.95 2.09 -3.68
C TYR A 13 -5.87 1.26 -2.79
N GLU A 14 -6.97 1.86 -2.36
CA GLU A 14 -8.04 1.23 -1.60
C GLU A 14 -9.33 1.20 -2.42
N SER A 15 -10.09 0.12 -2.30
CA SER A 15 -11.42 -0.01 -2.93
C SER A 15 -12.34 1.15 -2.51
N CYS A 16 -13.02 1.75 -3.50
CA CYS A 16 -14.06 2.73 -3.23
C CYS A 16 -15.39 2.08 -2.82
N ASN A 17 -15.56 0.75 -3.00
CA ASN A 17 -16.76 0.08 -2.51
C ASN A 17 -16.71 0.00 -0.98
N PRO A 18 -17.67 0.61 -0.25
CA PRO A 18 -17.68 0.61 1.22
C PRO A 18 -17.78 -0.80 1.82
N ASP A 19 -18.33 -1.75 1.08
CA ASP A 19 -18.49 -3.15 1.52
C ASP A 19 -17.19 -3.97 1.33
N GLU A 20 -16.21 -3.43 0.60
CA GLU A 20 -14.94 -4.11 0.33
C GLU A 20 -13.74 -3.31 0.85
N LYS A 21 -13.14 -3.78 1.95
CA LYS A 21 -11.84 -3.28 2.43
C LYS A 21 -10.68 -4.00 1.74
N LYS A 22 -10.49 -3.71 0.45
CA LYS A 22 -9.40 -4.26 -0.36
C LYS A 22 -8.37 -3.19 -0.69
N HIS A 23 -7.11 -3.56 -0.57
CA HIS A 23 -5.97 -2.75 -1.01
C HIS A 23 -5.35 -3.39 -2.23
N LEU A 24 -4.77 -2.57 -3.10
CA LEU A 24 -3.94 -3.01 -4.20
C LEU A 24 -2.64 -2.21 -4.23
N ILE A 25 -1.59 -2.83 -4.75
CA ILE A 25 -0.29 -2.20 -4.97
C ILE A 25 0.01 -2.31 -6.46
N ILE A 26 0.33 -1.19 -7.09
CA ILE A 26 0.70 -1.14 -8.50
C ILE A 26 2.09 -1.78 -8.67
N GLU A 27 2.17 -2.82 -9.51
CA GLU A 27 3.43 -3.43 -9.93
C GLU A 27 3.95 -2.80 -11.23
N SER A 28 3.06 -2.57 -12.21
CA SER A 28 3.41 -1.92 -13.48
C SER A 28 2.18 -1.30 -14.15
N ILE A 29 2.39 -0.31 -15.02
CA ILE A 29 1.35 0.31 -15.83
C ILE A 29 1.66 0.12 -17.32
N ASP A 30 0.67 -0.35 -18.08
CA ASP A 30 0.67 -0.36 -19.53
C ASP A 30 -0.32 0.69 -20.03
N ARG A 31 0.21 1.82 -20.49
CA ARG A 31 -0.60 2.95 -20.99
C ARG A 31 -1.19 2.68 -22.37
N ALA A 32 -0.50 1.90 -23.21
CA ALA A 32 -0.97 1.57 -24.54
C ALA A 32 -2.21 0.67 -24.47
N ALA A 33 -2.20 -0.31 -23.57
CA ALA A 33 -3.35 -1.18 -23.31
C ALA A 33 -4.39 -0.58 -22.36
N GLY A 34 -4.08 0.52 -21.68
CA GLY A 34 -4.96 1.13 -20.68
C GLY A 34 -5.16 0.27 -19.43
N THR A 35 -4.14 -0.48 -19.03
CA THR A 35 -4.20 -1.42 -17.90
C THR A 35 -3.07 -1.24 -16.89
N ALA A 36 -3.27 -1.75 -15.68
CA ALA A 36 -2.25 -1.84 -14.64
C ALA A 36 -2.18 -3.28 -14.09
N LYS A 37 -0.96 -3.77 -13.88
CA LYS A 37 -0.71 -4.99 -13.11
C LYS A 37 -0.63 -4.62 -11.64
N VAL A 38 -1.39 -5.33 -10.83
CA VAL A 38 -1.52 -5.07 -9.39
C VAL A 38 -1.33 -6.34 -8.58
N SER A 39 -0.82 -6.17 -7.37
CA SER A 39 -0.78 -7.20 -6.36
C SER A 39 -1.73 -6.85 -5.21
N PHE A 40 -2.42 -7.85 -4.69
CA PHE A 40 -3.20 -7.71 -3.46
C PHE A 40 -2.30 -8.13 -2.29
N PRO A 41 -2.01 -7.24 -1.33
CA PRO A 41 -1.37 -7.65 -0.09
C PRO A 41 -2.28 -8.66 0.59
N GLY A 42 -1.76 -9.86 0.86
CA GLY A 42 -2.50 -10.92 1.54
C GLY A 42 -2.99 -10.42 2.90
N GLY A 43 -4.16 -10.92 3.32
CA GLY A 43 -4.76 -10.56 4.62
C GLY A 43 -3.83 -10.84 5.81
N ARG A 44 -4.20 -10.30 6.98
CA ARG A 44 -3.46 -10.42 8.27
C ARG A 44 -2.78 -11.79 8.41
N GLY A 45 -1.46 -11.78 8.28
CA GLY A 45 -0.62 -12.96 8.29
C GLY A 45 0.24 -13.00 7.05
N GLY A 46 1.37 -12.28 7.09
CA GLY A 46 2.42 -12.20 6.04
C GLY A 46 3.12 -13.54 5.75
N ARG A 47 2.38 -14.65 5.67
CA ARG A 47 2.85 -15.98 5.26
C ARG A 47 2.16 -16.51 4.02
N ASP A 48 1.16 -15.82 3.47
CA ASP A 48 0.57 -16.23 2.20
C ASP A 48 1.38 -15.66 1.04
N ARG A 49 2.38 -16.43 0.59
CA ARG A 49 3.29 -16.14 -0.52
C ARG A 49 2.58 -15.98 -1.88
N ASN A 50 1.25 -16.11 -1.92
CA ASN A 50 0.44 -15.91 -3.10
C ASN A 50 -0.17 -14.50 -3.12
N ARG A 51 0.67 -13.49 -3.37
CA ARG A 51 0.18 -12.21 -3.90
C ARG A 51 -0.53 -12.51 -5.22
N ARG A 52 -1.87 -12.62 -5.19
CA ARG A 52 -2.66 -12.86 -6.41
C ARG A 52 -2.47 -11.66 -7.32
N ARG A 53 -1.66 -11.82 -8.36
CA ARG A 53 -1.46 -10.78 -9.38
C ARG A 53 -2.70 -10.70 -10.25
N ARG A 54 -3.15 -9.48 -10.55
CA ARG A 54 -4.25 -9.22 -11.48
C ARG A 54 -3.93 -8.05 -12.37
N THR A 55 -4.58 -8.03 -13.53
CA THR A 55 -4.62 -6.86 -14.41
C THR A 55 -5.96 -6.16 -14.21
N ILE A 56 -5.94 -4.84 -14.03
CA ILE A 56 -7.13 -4.00 -13.95
C ILE A 56 -7.07 -2.86 -14.97
N LYS A 57 -8.22 -2.25 -15.29
CA LYS A 57 -8.28 -1.09 -16.19
C LYS A 57 -7.80 0.17 -15.46
N LEU A 58 -7.05 1.04 -16.15
CA LEU A 58 -6.62 2.33 -15.58
C LEU A 58 -7.80 3.24 -15.23
N SER A 59 -8.92 3.12 -15.92
CA SER A 59 -10.15 3.86 -15.61
C SER A 59 -10.75 3.50 -14.24
N SER A 60 -10.35 2.37 -13.66
CA SER A 60 -10.73 1.97 -12.30
C SER A 60 -9.85 2.60 -11.22
N LEU A 61 -8.76 3.29 -11.58
CA LEU A 61 -7.88 3.99 -10.65
C LEU A 61 -8.28 5.47 -10.56
N HIS A 62 -8.39 5.97 -9.33
CA HIS A 62 -8.84 7.33 -9.05
C HIS A 62 -7.87 8.03 -8.12
N SER A 63 -7.63 9.32 -8.36
CA SER A 63 -6.83 10.15 -7.45
C SER A 63 -7.53 10.40 -6.11
N THR A 64 -8.85 10.36 -6.08
CA THR A 64 -9.66 10.57 -4.87
C THR A 64 -10.80 9.55 -4.79
N GLY A 65 -11.34 9.38 -3.58
CA GLY A 65 -12.55 8.59 -3.33
C GLY A 65 -13.86 9.30 -3.71
N THR A 66 -13.80 10.46 -4.37
CA THR A 66 -14.95 11.28 -4.72
C THR A 66 -15.08 11.47 -6.23
N THR A 67 -16.31 11.64 -6.70
CA THR A 67 -16.63 11.98 -8.09
C THR A 67 -16.43 13.48 -8.32
N ARG A 68 -16.55 13.93 -9.58
CA ARG A 68 -16.49 15.36 -9.92
C ARG A 68 -17.54 16.20 -9.20
N THR A 69 -18.68 15.62 -8.85
CA THR A 69 -19.77 16.29 -8.13
C THR A 69 -19.60 16.23 -6.60
N GLY A 70 -18.49 15.69 -6.10
CA GLY A 70 -18.22 15.53 -4.67
C GLY A 70 -18.84 14.29 -4.03
N ALA A 71 -19.66 13.52 -4.76
CA ALA A 71 -20.26 12.29 -4.24
C ALA A 71 -19.18 11.21 -4.01
N GLN A 72 -19.36 10.36 -2.99
CA GLN A 72 -18.46 9.22 -2.78
C GLN A 72 -18.55 8.24 -3.95
N ARG A 73 -17.39 7.77 -4.42
CA ARG A 73 -17.31 6.67 -5.38
C ARG A 73 -17.72 5.39 -4.69
N ARG A 74 -18.40 4.51 -5.41
CA ARG A 74 -18.74 3.15 -4.94
C ARG A 74 -18.07 2.04 -5.75
N SER A 75 -17.23 2.41 -6.71
CA SER A 75 -16.53 1.51 -7.61
C SER A 75 -15.13 2.03 -7.93
N GLY A 76 -14.26 1.12 -8.36
CA GLY A 76 -12.85 1.42 -8.59
C GLY A 76 -12.05 1.50 -7.29
N TYR A 77 -10.89 2.13 -7.37
CA TYR A 77 -9.92 2.23 -6.30
C TYR A 77 -9.39 3.66 -6.19
N ARG A 78 -9.29 4.18 -4.97
CA ARG A 78 -8.74 5.52 -4.68
C ARG A 78 -7.30 5.43 -4.24
N LEU A 79 -6.49 6.39 -4.65
CA LEU A 79 -5.09 6.50 -4.23
C LEU A 79 -5.04 6.74 -2.71
N MET A 80 -4.27 5.91 -2.01
CA MET A 80 -4.00 6.02 -0.57
C MET A 80 -2.60 6.57 -0.33
N ALA A 81 -1.62 6.01 -1.03
CA ALA A 81 -0.22 6.40 -0.92
C ALA A 81 0.41 6.46 -2.31
N GLY A 82 1.18 7.52 -2.55
CA GLY A 82 1.99 7.68 -3.76
C GLY A 82 3.09 6.61 -3.87
N PRO A 83 3.87 6.63 -4.97
CA PRO A 83 5.01 5.75 -5.07
C PRO A 83 6.02 6.10 -3.95
N PRO A 84 6.76 5.10 -3.43
CA PRO A 84 7.81 5.37 -2.46
C PRO A 84 8.87 6.29 -3.07
N LYS A 85 9.43 7.17 -2.24
CA LYS A 85 10.71 7.82 -2.54
C LYS A 85 11.84 6.81 -2.34
N SER A 86 13.01 7.12 -2.88
CA SER A 86 14.18 6.24 -2.79
C SER A 86 14.53 5.94 -1.34
N GLY A 87 14.59 4.65 -0.98
CA GLY A 87 14.98 4.18 0.36
C GLY A 87 13.86 4.11 1.40
N GLU A 88 12.59 4.36 1.02
CA GLU A 88 11.45 4.20 1.93
C GLU A 88 11.02 2.72 2.05
N ASP A 89 10.72 2.30 3.27
CA ASP A 89 10.05 1.05 3.61
C ASP A 89 8.53 1.28 3.76
N MET A 90 7.72 0.23 3.63
CA MET A 90 6.27 0.30 3.74
C MET A 90 5.75 -0.47 4.96
N CYS A 91 4.83 0.14 5.71
CA CYS A 91 4.12 -0.57 6.77
C CYS A 91 3.09 -1.53 6.16
N GLU A 92 3.21 -2.84 6.39
CA GLU A 92 2.26 -3.83 5.84
C GLU A 92 0.83 -3.71 6.42
N MET A 93 0.65 -3.00 7.54
CA MET A 93 -0.66 -2.85 8.18
C MET A 93 -1.46 -1.65 7.69
N CYS A 94 -0.80 -0.52 7.43
CA CYS A 94 -1.46 0.73 7.03
C CYS A 94 -0.97 1.28 5.70
N TYR A 95 -0.01 0.61 5.06
CA TYR A 95 0.56 0.94 3.76
C TYR A 95 1.17 2.36 3.68
N HIS A 96 1.56 2.90 4.84
CA HIS A 96 2.31 4.14 4.92
C HIS A 96 3.78 3.88 4.62
N TYR A 97 4.36 4.71 3.75
CA TYR A 97 5.79 4.72 3.48
C TYR A 97 6.54 5.55 4.52
N PHE A 98 7.71 5.08 4.94
CA PHE A 98 8.54 5.74 5.94
C PHE A 98 10.03 5.52 5.64
N ASN A 99 10.91 6.41 6.09
CA ASN A 99 12.35 6.14 6.06
C ASN A 99 12.77 5.43 7.36
N ARG A 100 13.66 4.44 7.28
CA ARG A 100 14.22 3.77 8.48
C ARG A 100 14.87 4.72 9.51
N PRO A 101 15.56 5.81 9.11
CA PRO A 101 16.11 6.76 10.07
C PRO A 101 15.03 7.51 10.87
N ASP A 102 13.80 7.64 10.35
CA ASP A 102 12.70 8.35 11.01
C ASP A 102 11.99 7.49 12.07
N LEU A 103 12.48 6.26 12.31
CA LEU A 103 11.85 5.24 13.14
C LEU A 103 12.50 5.15 14.53
N GLU A 104 12.37 6.21 15.33
CA GLU A 104 12.92 6.24 16.70
C GLU A 104 12.31 5.17 17.63
N SER A 105 11.06 4.75 17.39
CA SER A 105 10.29 3.91 18.32
C SER A 105 10.11 2.46 17.87
N GLY A 106 10.59 2.07 16.69
CA GLY A 106 10.37 0.72 16.12
C GLY A 106 8.90 0.41 15.73
N CYS A 107 8.02 1.41 15.76
CA CYS A 107 6.61 1.30 15.41
C CYS A 107 6.21 2.29 14.32
N CYS A 108 5.23 1.90 13.49
CA CYS A 108 4.69 2.75 12.44
C CYS A 108 3.81 3.85 13.03
N GLN A 109 4.21 5.12 12.93
CA GLN A 109 3.53 6.25 13.57
C GLN A 109 2.01 6.32 13.29
N PRO A 110 1.52 6.18 12.04
CA PRO A 110 0.08 6.30 11.76
C PRO A 110 -0.80 5.21 12.38
N CYS A 111 -0.30 3.98 12.51
CA CYS A 111 -1.11 2.83 12.95
C CYS A 111 -0.63 2.19 14.24
N THR A 112 0.47 2.69 14.81
CA THR A 112 1.15 2.22 16.04
C THR A 112 1.63 0.76 15.99
N GLN A 113 1.54 0.09 14.83
CA GLN A 113 1.97 -1.29 14.70
C GLN A 113 3.49 -1.41 14.78
N TRP A 114 3.97 -2.38 15.57
CA TRP A 114 5.37 -2.80 15.58
C TRP A 114 5.79 -3.39 14.23
N LEU A 115 6.90 -2.88 13.71
CA LEU A 115 7.48 -3.35 12.45
C LEU A 115 8.40 -4.53 12.77
N THR A 116 7.92 -5.73 12.48
CA THR A 116 8.44 -7.00 13.03
C THR A 116 9.81 -7.44 12.53
N GLU A 117 10.48 -6.71 11.63
CA GLU A 117 11.73 -7.14 11.02
C GLU A 117 12.97 -6.29 11.34
N THR A 118 12.84 -5.10 11.95
CA THR A 118 13.99 -4.19 12.13
C THR A 118 14.44 -4.02 13.58
N PHE A 119 13.56 -4.29 14.55
CA PHE A 119 13.88 -4.12 15.97
C PHE A 119 13.37 -5.32 16.75
N PRO A 120 14.24 -6.05 17.48
CA PRO A 120 13.74 -7.02 18.45
C PRO A 120 12.82 -6.25 19.41
N ARG A 121 11.61 -6.77 19.62
CA ARG A 121 10.70 -6.24 20.65
C ARG A 121 11.52 -6.04 21.92
N PRO A 122 11.46 -4.87 22.58
CA PRO A 122 12.04 -4.77 23.91
C PRO A 122 11.39 -5.88 24.74
N SER A 123 12.19 -6.87 25.13
CA SER A 123 11.74 -7.91 26.03
C SER A 123 11.45 -7.19 27.33
N VAL A 124 10.16 -6.92 27.57
CA VAL A 124 9.71 -6.45 28.88
C VAL A 124 10.00 -7.60 29.82
N ARG A 125 11.18 -7.57 30.45
CA ARG A 125 11.49 -8.38 31.61
C ARG A 125 10.57 -7.87 32.71
N THR A 126 9.44 -8.54 32.88
CA THR A 126 8.62 -8.40 34.07
C THR A 126 9.45 -8.93 35.23
N THR A 127 10.20 -8.06 35.89
CA THR A 127 10.71 -8.33 37.23
C THR A 127 9.51 -8.33 38.15
N HIS A 128 8.96 -9.52 38.39
CA HIS A 128 8.17 -9.76 39.59
C HIS A 128 9.11 -9.63 40.78
N ALA A 129 8.91 -8.58 41.58
CA ALA A 129 9.41 -8.47 42.94
C ALA A 129 8.54 -9.30 43.89
#